data_AF-A0A2W4Z600-F1
#
_entry.id   AF-A0A2W4Z600-F1
#
_cell.length_a   1.000
_cell.length_b   1.000
_cell.length_c   1.000
_cell.angle_alpha   90.00
_cell.angle_beta   90.00
_cell.angle_gamma   90.00
#
_symmetry.space_group_name_H-M   'P 1'
#
loop_
_entity.id
_entity.type
_entity.pdbx_description
1 polymer ?
#
loop_
_entity_poly.entity_id
_entity_poly.type
_entity_poly.pdbx_seq_one_letter_code
_entity_poly.pdbx_strand_id
1 'polypeptide(L)'
;MRGQQAGGWPVRECPECRKPFEPKVANQLFCTPAHNTDWNNRATKRGRVLTPLGMVARITRNGTRGTPEAREAGRVASSHHAALIQRYRDEDREADRMEWPAFMILRILTGFDPL
;
A
#
# COMPACT_ATOMS: atom_id res chain seq x y z
N MET A 1 9.45 0.37 -23.64
CA MET A 1 8.78 1.59 -23.15
C MET A 1 7.65 1.92 -24.12
N ARG A 2 6.40 1.98 -23.67
CA ARG A 2 5.29 2.40 -24.57
C ARG A 2 5.39 3.92 -24.73
N GLY A 3 5.72 4.38 -25.94
CA GLY A 3 5.73 5.80 -26.27
C GLY A 3 4.34 6.41 -26.09
N GLN A 4 4.31 7.74 -25.92
CA GLN A 4 3.07 8.51 -25.82
C GLN A 4 2.22 8.23 -27.07
N GLN A 5 1.04 7.63 -26.91
CA GLN A 5 0.13 7.38 -28.02
C GLN A 5 -0.46 8.72 -28.49
N ALA A 6 -0.73 8.84 -29.79
CA ALA A 6 -1.49 9.97 -30.33
C ALA A 6 -2.89 9.97 -29.67
N GLY A 7 -3.08 10.79 -28.64
CA GLY A 7 -4.25 10.74 -27.76
C GLY A 7 -3.97 10.89 -26.26
N GLY A 8 -2.70 10.95 -25.85
CA GLY A 8 -2.33 11.14 -24.44
C GLY A 8 -2.29 9.83 -23.64
N TRP A 9 -2.26 9.94 -22.30
CA TRP A 9 -2.31 8.79 -21.39
C TRP A 9 -3.76 8.52 -20.97
N PRO A 10 -4.17 7.25 -20.75
CA PRO A 10 -5.51 6.95 -20.27
C PRO A 10 -5.84 7.71 -18.98
N VAL A 11 -7.06 8.24 -18.87
CA VAL A 11 -7.58 8.86 -17.66
C VAL A 11 -7.43 7.91 -16.48
N ARG A 12 -7.00 8.43 -15.33
CA ARG A 12 -6.78 7.68 -14.10
C ARG A 12 -7.58 8.26 -12.96
N GLU A 13 -7.94 7.41 -12.02
CA GLU A 13 -8.51 7.83 -10.75
C GLU A 13 -7.39 8.11 -9.74
N CYS A 14 -7.41 9.28 -9.09
CA CYS A 14 -6.42 9.61 -8.09
C CYS A 14 -6.60 8.75 -6.82
N PRO A 15 -5.55 8.08 -6.31
CA PRO A 15 -5.67 7.24 -5.12
C PRO A 15 -6.07 8.00 -3.84
N GLU A 16 -5.75 9.29 -3.76
CA GLU A 16 -6.01 10.11 -2.57
C GLU A 16 -7.42 10.68 -2.53
N CYS A 17 -7.92 11.18 -3.66
CA CYS A 17 -9.16 11.97 -3.70
C CYS A 17 -10.23 11.41 -4.65
N ARG A 18 -10.00 10.23 -5.26
CA ARG A 18 -10.93 9.51 -6.17
C ARG A 18 -11.36 10.30 -7.41
N LYS A 19 -10.81 11.49 -7.65
CA LYS A 19 -11.13 12.28 -8.83
C LYS A 19 -10.40 11.73 -10.07
N PRO A 20 -11.07 11.64 -11.23
CA PRO A 20 -10.41 11.34 -12.49
C PRO A 20 -9.46 12.48 -12.87
N PHE A 21 -8.33 12.14 -13.49
CA PHE A 21 -7.37 13.10 -14.02
C PHE A 21 -6.66 12.55 -15.25
N GLU A 22 -6.18 13.45 -16.11
CA GLU A 22 -5.34 13.12 -17.26
C GLU A 22 -3.85 13.12 -16.85
N PRO A 23 -3.16 11.99 -16.93
CA PRO A 23 -1.75 11.92 -16.58
C PRO A 23 -0.87 12.68 -17.59
N LYS A 24 0.15 13.39 -17.11
CA LYS A 24 1.16 14.04 -17.95
C LYS A 24 2.26 13.07 -18.40
N VAL A 25 2.53 12.06 -17.58
CA VAL A 25 3.55 11.03 -17.84
C VAL A 25 3.03 9.63 -17.53
N ALA A 26 3.67 8.62 -18.15
CA ALA A 26 3.24 7.23 -18.12
C ALA A 26 3.01 6.67 -16.70
N ASN A 27 3.84 7.06 -15.75
CA ASN A 27 3.85 6.54 -14.38
C ASN A 27 3.20 7.49 -13.36
N GLN A 28 2.54 8.57 -13.80
CA GLN A 28 1.86 9.48 -12.86
C GLN A 28 0.59 8.83 -12.29
N LEU A 29 0.59 8.57 -10.97
CA LEU A 29 -0.53 7.92 -10.29
C LEU A 29 -1.46 8.90 -9.59
N PHE A 30 -1.01 10.13 -9.33
CA PHE A 30 -1.77 11.11 -8.56
C PHE A 30 -2.04 12.38 -9.38
N CYS A 31 -3.19 13.01 -9.11
CA CYS A 31 -3.55 14.26 -9.78
C CYS A 31 -2.68 15.45 -9.34
N THR A 32 -2.14 15.43 -8.11
CA THR A 32 -1.24 16.46 -7.59
C THR A 32 -0.01 15.84 -6.88
N PRO A 33 1.12 16.57 -6.81
CA PRO A 33 2.27 16.16 -6.00
C PRO A 33 1.97 16.04 -4.51
N ALA A 34 1.08 16.88 -3.96
CA ALA A 34 0.68 16.84 -2.56
C ALA A 34 0.04 15.49 -2.21
N HIS A 35 -0.91 15.03 -3.02
CA HIS A 35 -1.55 13.72 -2.82
C HIS A 35 -0.57 12.55 -2.92
N ASN A 36 0.40 12.62 -3.82
CA ASN A 36 1.48 11.63 -3.89
C ASN A 36 2.31 11.61 -2.59
N THR A 37 2.66 12.79 -2.08
CA THR A 37 3.41 12.93 -0.81
C THR A 37 2.62 12.38 0.36
N ASP A 38 1.33 12.73 0.49
CA ASP A 38 0.48 12.29 1.58
C ASP A 38 0.31 10.77 1.59
N TRP A 39 0.06 10.18 0.41
CA TRP A 39 -0.01 8.74 0.25
C TRP A 39 1.28 8.05 0.69
N ASN A 40 2.44 8.50 0.19
CA ASN A 40 3.73 7.88 0.51
C ASN A 40 4.12 8.09 1.99
N ASN A 41 3.76 9.22 2.59
CA ASN A 41 3.98 9.47 4.01
C ASN A 41 3.16 8.49 4.87
N ARG A 42 1.90 8.25 4.53
CA ARG A 42 1.07 7.24 5.21
C ARG A 42 1.62 5.84 4.99
N ALA A 43 1.95 5.48 3.75
CA ALA A 43 2.56 4.19 3.41
C ALA A 43 3.83 3.94 4.24
N THR A 44 4.70 4.94 4.35
CA THR A 44 5.95 4.88 5.11
C THR A 44 5.69 4.72 6.61
N LYS A 45 4.82 5.55 7.19
CA LYS A 45 4.49 5.48 8.62
C LYS A 45 3.87 4.14 8.99
N ARG A 46 2.91 3.67 8.21
CA ARG A 46 2.25 2.37 8.43
C ARG A 46 3.21 1.20 8.21
N GLY A 47 4.03 1.25 7.15
CA GLY A 47 5.04 0.24 6.84
C GLY A 47 6.07 0.05 7.95
N ARG A 48 6.56 1.14 8.56
CA ARG A 48 7.49 1.08 9.72
C ARG A 48 6.94 0.24 10.88
N VAL A 49 5.63 0.22 11.06
CA VAL A 49 4.95 -0.57 12.11
C VAL A 49 4.62 -1.98 11.62
N LEU A 50 4.05 -2.11 10.41
CA LEU A 50 3.60 -3.40 9.88
C LEU A 50 4.75 -4.33 9.53
N THR A 51 5.85 -3.83 8.96
CA THR A 51 6.98 -4.67 8.52
C THR A 51 7.57 -5.51 9.65
N PRO A 52 7.98 -4.98 10.81
CA PRO A 52 8.53 -5.81 11.89
C PRO A 52 7.52 -6.84 12.40
N LEU A 53 6.25 -6.47 12.55
CA LEU A 53 5.19 -7.39 12.98
C LEU A 53 5.00 -8.54 11.97
N GLY A 54 4.92 -8.21 10.68
CA GLY A 54 4.77 -9.17 9.60
C GLY A 54 5.98 -10.11 9.48
N MET A 55 7.20 -9.59 9.65
CA MET A 55 8.43 -10.39 9.64
C MET A 55 8.46 -11.37 10.81
N VAL A 56 8.18 -10.92 12.04
CA VAL A 56 8.14 -11.78 13.22
C VAL A 56 7.06 -12.86 13.08
N ALA A 57 5.85 -12.47 12.66
CA ALA A 57 4.77 -13.41 12.39
C ALA A 57 5.16 -14.44 11.33
N ARG A 58 5.84 -14.03 10.24
CA ARG A 58 6.29 -14.95 9.19
C ARG A 58 7.37 -15.93 9.67
N ILE A 59 8.41 -15.43 10.33
CA ILE A 59 9.57 -16.24 10.79
C ILE A 59 9.12 -17.31 11.79
N THR A 60 8.23 -16.95 12.70
CA THR A 60 7.72 -17.83 13.76
C THR A 60 6.53 -18.69 13.31
N ARG A 61 6.07 -18.56 12.07
CA ARG A 61 4.82 -19.16 11.55
C ARG A 61 3.65 -18.87 12.50
N ASN A 62 3.40 -17.59 12.75
CA ASN A 62 2.38 -17.06 13.65
C ASN A 62 2.47 -17.65 15.07
N GLY A 63 3.70 -17.88 15.56
CA GLY A 63 3.94 -18.40 16.90
C GLY A 63 3.97 -19.93 17.05
N THR A 64 4.04 -20.68 15.96
CA THR A 64 4.15 -22.15 16.00
C THR A 64 5.59 -22.68 15.91
N ARG A 65 6.57 -21.82 15.62
CA ARG A 65 7.98 -22.17 15.44
C ARG A 65 8.91 -21.28 16.29
N GLY A 66 9.97 -21.87 16.85
CA GLY A 66 11.02 -21.17 17.60
C GLY A 66 11.04 -21.50 19.09
N THR A 67 11.83 -20.75 19.86
CA THR A 67 11.84 -20.81 21.33
C THR A 67 10.45 -20.44 21.90
N PRO A 68 10.13 -20.78 23.17
CA PRO A 68 8.88 -20.34 23.79
C PRO A 68 8.64 -18.83 23.67
N GLU A 69 9.67 -18.00 23.87
CA GLU A 69 9.60 -16.54 23.80
C GLU A 69 9.35 -16.06 22.37
N ALA A 70 10.03 -16.65 21.39
CA ALA A 70 9.82 -16.33 19.98
C ALA A 70 8.41 -16.71 19.51
N ARG A 71 7.88 -17.85 20.00
CA ARG A 71 6.51 -18.28 19.71
C ARG A 71 5.47 -17.30 20.24
N GLU A 72 5.67 -16.83 21.48
CA GLU A 72 4.79 -15.83 22.09
C GLU A 72 4.82 -14.50 21.31
N ALA A 73 6.02 -13.99 21.00
CA ALA A 73 6.18 -12.80 20.17
C ALA A 73 5.51 -12.95 18.80
N GLY A 74 5.63 -14.13 18.18
CA GLY A 74 4.97 -14.47 16.91
C GLY A 74 3.45 -14.38 16.95
N ARG A 75 2.85 -14.90 18.02
CA ARG A 75 1.39 -14.88 18.23
C ARG A 75 0.88 -13.45 18.43
N VAL A 76 1.54 -12.69 19.29
CA VAL A 76 1.21 -11.27 19.56
C VAL A 76 1.39 -10.42 18.30
N ALA A 77 2.52 -10.58 17.59
CA ALA A 77 2.80 -9.83 16.37
C ALA A 77 1.76 -10.10 15.26
N SER A 78 1.38 -11.37 15.07
CA SER A 78 0.35 -11.75 14.09
C SER A 78 -1.00 -11.10 14.39
N SER A 79 -1.42 -11.11 15.66
CA SER A 79 -2.65 -10.46 16.12
C SER A 79 -2.62 -8.94 15.91
N HIS A 80 -1.55 -8.27 16.32
CA HIS A 80 -1.40 -6.83 16.11
C HIS A 80 -1.34 -6.45 14.63
N HIS A 81 -0.63 -7.23 13.82
CA HIS A 81 -0.55 -7.01 12.38
C HIS A 81 -1.93 -7.06 11.71
N ALA A 82 -2.73 -8.09 12.02
CA ALA A 82 -4.09 -8.23 11.49
C ALA A 82 -5.00 -7.08 11.94
N ALA A 83 -4.98 -6.72 13.22
CA ALA A 83 -5.78 -5.63 13.77
C ALA A 83 -5.42 -4.27 13.15
N LEU A 84 -4.13 -3.98 12.99
CA LEU A 84 -3.67 -2.72 12.39
C LEU A 84 -4.00 -2.62 10.90
N ILE A 85 -3.87 -3.71 10.12
CA ILE A 85 -4.30 -3.72 8.72
C ILE A 85 -5.79 -3.38 8.62
N GLN A 86 -6.62 -4.02 9.45
CA GLN A 86 -8.05 -3.79 9.46
C GLN A 86 -8.38 -2.33 9.79
N ARG A 87 -7.75 -1.78 10.84
CA ARG A 87 -7.90 -0.38 11.23
C ARG A 87 -7.47 0.58 10.11
N TYR A 88 -6.29 0.40 9.52
CA TYR A 88 -5.80 1.28 8.46
C TYR A 88 -6.67 1.22 7.20
N ARG A 89 -7.24 0.04 6.88
CA ARG A 89 -8.22 -0.10 5.80
C ARG A 89 -9.46 0.74 6.08
N ASP A 90 -10.00 0.66 7.29
CA ASP A 90 -11.21 1.39 7.66
C ASP A 90 -10.97 2.91 7.70
N GLU A 91 -9.82 3.37 8.20
CA GLU A 91 -9.39 4.78 8.12
C GLU A 91 -9.28 5.29 6.67
N ASP A 92 -8.83 4.45 5.74
CA ASP A 92 -8.76 4.82 4.32
C ASP A 92 -10.14 4.88 3.68
N ARG A 93 -11.06 3.97 4.05
CA ARG A 93 -12.46 3.99 3.61
C ARG A 93 -13.22 5.21 4.10
N GLU A 94 -13.07 5.54 5.39
CA GLU A 94 -13.71 6.70 6.00
C GLU A 94 -13.28 8.01 5.32
N ALA A 95 -12.03 8.07 4.89
CA ALA A 95 -11.48 9.21 4.16
C ALA A 95 -11.73 9.15 2.64
N ASP A 96 -12.57 8.23 2.15
CA ASP A 96 -12.88 7.99 0.74
C ASP A 96 -11.61 7.86 -0.13
N ARG A 97 -10.60 7.15 0.36
CA ARG A 97 -9.38 6.88 -0.41
C ARG A 97 -9.51 5.60 -1.21
N MET A 98 -8.70 5.48 -2.27
CA MET A 98 -8.63 4.25 -3.05
C MET A 98 -8.09 3.11 -2.19
N GLU A 99 -8.76 1.97 -2.29
CA GLU A 99 -8.35 0.74 -1.63
C GLU A 99 -6.97 0.25 -2.10
N TRP A 100 -6.16 -0.28 -1.18
CA TRP A 100 -4.79 -0.74 -1.46
C TRP A 100 -4.68 -1.75 -2.61
N PRO A 101 -5.60 -2.75 -2.76
CA PRO A 101 -5.60 -3.62 -3.92
C PRO A 101 -5.77 -2.87 -5.25
N ALA A 102 -6.70 -1.91 -5.32
CA ALA A 102 -6.92 -1.11 -6.53
C ALA A 102 -5.69 -0.24 -6.85
N PHE A 103 -5.08 0.36 -5.82
CA PHE A 103 -3.83 1.09 -5.99
C PHE A 103 -2.70 0.19 -6.53
N MET A 104 -2.54 -1.02 -5.99
CA MET A 104 -1.50 -1.94 -6.46
C MET A 104 -1.73 -2.42 -7.90
N ILE A 105 -2.99 -2.69 -8.29
CA ILE A 105 -3.35 -3.01 -9.67
C ILE A 105 -2.93 -1.85 -10.59
N LEU A 106 -3.32 -0.61 -10.25
CA LEU A 106 -2.93 0.58 -10.99
C LEU A 106 -1.40 0.67 -11.11
N ARG A 107 -0.68 0.49 -10.00
CA ARG A 107 0.78 0.56 -9.95
C ARG A 107 1.43 -0.46 -10.89
N ILE A 108 1.01 -1.72 -10.83
CA ILE A 108 1.50 -2.82 -11.69
C ILE A 108 1.25 -2.51 -13.16
N LEU A 109 0.02 -2.11 -13.51
CA LEU A 109 -0.34 -1.75 -14.89
C LEU A 109 0.47 -0.56 -15.43
N THR A 110 0.96 0.31 -14.54
CA THR A 110 1.80 1.46 -14.90
C THR A 110 3.31 1.15 -14.89
N GLY A 111 3.70 -0.11 -14.74
CA GLY A 111 5.09 -0.55 -14.85
C GLY A 111 5.87 -0.56 -13.55
N PHE A 112 5.19 -0.73 -12.40
CA PHE A 112 5.88 -0.93 -11.13
C PHE A 112 6.63 -2.27 -11.10
N ASP A 113 7.95 -2.19 -10.92
CA ASP A 113 8.82 -3.32 -10.59
C ASP A 113 9.28 -3.17 -9.13
N PRO A 114 8.99 -4.13 -8.24
CA PRO A 114 9.42 -4.07 -6.85
C PRO A 114 10.92 -4.38 -6.63
N LEU A 115 11.69 -4.71 -7.67
CA LEU A 115 13.09 -5.15 -7.60
C LEU A 115 14.05 -4.26 -8.39
#